data_AF-A0A944JAQ5-F1
#
_entry.id   AF-A0A944JAQ5-F1
#
_cell.length_a   1.000
_cell.length_b   1.000
_cell.length_c   1.000
_cell.angle_alpha   90.00
_cell.angle_beta   90.00
_cell.angle_gamma   90.00
#
_symmetry.space_group_name_H-M   'P 1'
#
loop_
_entity.id
_entity.type
_entity.pdbx_description
1 polymer ?
#
loop_
_entity_poly.entity_id
_entity_poly.type
_entity_poly.pdbx_seq_one_letter_code
_entity_poly.pdbx_strand_id
1 'polypeptide(L)'
;MARKAKTEGADSAENAGRLKQIALTYKMTRRSDSKIGFIVAGVGIATFGVLLGIGFVIGHPVYLGILGFVLAVLAMAIIFGRRAERAAFGQMEGQPGAAAAVLDRIGRGWTTTPAVAMNRSQDVVHRSVGKAGIVLVAEGNPNRVKGLLAAEKKKMARIVVDVPVQDIIVGNGEGQVPLKKVRTKMLKLPRVLTGPQVTTTNDRLRAMGDLMSNMPLPKGPMPKGMRMPRGGKMR
;
A
#
# COMPACT_ATOMS: atom_id res chain seq x y z
N MET A 1 -41.08 19.35 7.66
CA MET A 1 -40.78 18.71 6.36
C MET A 1 -39.41 19.08 5.76
N ALA A 2 -38.72 20.14 6.19
CA ALA A 2 -37.45 20.58 5.59
C ALA A 2 -36.19 19.73 5.89
N ARG A 3 -36.15 18.93 6.97
CA ARG A 3 -35.02 18.01 7.25
C ARG A 3 -35.01 16.78 6.32
N LYS A 4 -36.18 16.33 5.84
CA LYS A 4 -36.31 15.09 5.06
C LYS A 4 -35.80 15.26 3.62
N ALA A 5 -36.14 16.39 2.99
CA ALA A 5 -35.68 16.73 1.64
C ALA A 5 -34.16 16.96 1.53
N LYS A 6 -33.52 17.46 2.60
CA LYS A 6 -32.06 17.66 2.62
C LYS A 6 -31.28 16.33 2.78
N THR A 7 -31.84 15.38 3.51
CA THR A 7 -31.29 14.02 3.64
C THR A 7 -31.44 13.24 2.32
N GLU A 8 -32.62 13.28 1.68
CA GLU A 8 -32.86 12.59 0.40
C GLU A 8 -31.98 13.11 -0.74
N GLY A 9 -31.73 14.43 -0.82
CA GLY A 9 -30.83 15.02 -1.80
C GLY A 9 -29.35 14.70 -1.57
N ALA A 10 -28.91 14.65 -0.30
CA ALA A 10 -27.56 14.24 0.06
C ALA A 10 -27.31 12.75 -0.22
N ASP A 11 -28.26 11.88 0.15
CA ASP A 11 -28.19 10.44 -0.11
C ASP A 11 -28.16 10.14 -1.61
N SER A 12 -28.96 10.86 -2.41
CA SER A 12 -28.99 10.71 -3.87
C SER A 12 -27.68 11.13 -4.52
N ALA A 13 -27.07 12.23 -4.06
CA ALA A 13 -25.77 12.69 -4.52
C ALA A 13 -24.63 11.74 -4.10
N GLU A 14 -24.66 11.22 -2.87
CA GLU A 14 -23.72 10.19 -2.40
C GLU A 14 -23.84 8.90 -3.21
N ASN A 15 -25.06 8.44 -3.48
CA ASN A 15 -25.33 7.23 -4.26
C ASN A 15 -24.89 7.40 -5.73
N ALA A 16 -25.14 8.57 -6.34
CA ALA A 16 -24.61 8.90 -7.65
C ALA A 16 -23.08 8.91 -7.67
N GLY A 17 -22.43 9.37 -6.58
CA GLY A 17 -20.99 9.27 -6.39
C GLY A 17 -20.50 7.82 -6.29
N ARG A 18 -21.17 6.98 -5.51
CA ARG A 18 -20.85 5.54 -5.36
C ARG A 18 -20.99 4.77 -6.67
N LEU A 19 -22.05 5.00 -7.43
CA LEU A 19 -22.25 4.37 -8.74
C LEU A 19 -21.15 4.78 -9.74
N LYS A 20 -20.75 6.07 -9.75
CA LYS A 20 -19.62 6.54 -10.55
C LYS A 20 -18.30 5.91 -10.14
N GLN A 21 -18.05 5.73 -8.84
CA GLN A 21 -16.87 5.03 -8.33
C GLN A 21 -16.85 3.57 -8.77
N ILE A 22 -17.96 2.85 -8.64
CA ILE A 22 -18.08 1.45 -9.09
C ILE A 22 -17.85 1.36 -10.60
N ALA A 23 -18.43 2.26 -11.40
CA ALA A 23 -18.23 2.31 -12.84
C ALA A 23 -16.77 2.60 -13.22
N LEU A 24 -16.10 3.50 -12.49
CA LEU A 24 -14.68 3.79 -12.68
C LEU A 24 -13.81 2.56 -12.35
N THR A 25 -14.06 1.92 -11.20
CA THR A 25 -13.37 0.68 -10.81
C THR A 25 -13.58 -0.42 -11.84
N TYR A 26 -14.80 -0.57 -12.37
CA TYR A 26 -15.10 -1.54 -13.43
C TYR A 26 -14.31 -1.23 -14.71
N LYS A 27 -14.30 0.03 -15.15
CA LYS A 27 -13.55 0.46 -16.34
C LYS A 27 -12.05 0.22 -16.18
N MET A 28 -11.49 0.52 -15.00
CA MET A 28 -10.09 0.28 -14.68
C MET A 28 -9.75 -1.21 -14.62
N THR A 29 -10.66 -2.02 -14.06
CA THR A 29 -10.46 -3.46 -13.96
C THR A 29 -10.54 -4.13 -15.33
N ARG A 30 -11.51 -3.73 -16.17
CA ARG A 30 -11.69 -4.27 -17.53
C ARG A 30 -10.48 -4.05 -18.44
N ARG A 31 -9.68 -3.00 -18.19
CA ARG A 31 -8.42 -2.76 -18.91
C ARG A 31 -7.38 -3.87 -18.65
N SER A 32 -7.34 -4.41 -17.43
CA SER A 32 -6.42 -5.49 -17.06
C SER A 32 -7.05 -6.87 -17.19
N ASP A 33 -8.37 -6.98 -17.09
CA ASP A 33 -9.13 -8.23 -17.14
C ASP A 33 -10.38 -8.06 -18.01
N SER A 34 -10.23 -8.29 -19.31
CA SER A 34 -11.30 -8.10 -20.30
C SER A 34 -12.50 -9.01 -20.09
N LYS A 35 -12.31 -10.15 -19.39
CA LYS A 35 -13.34 -11.17 -19.15
C LYS A 35 -14.17 -10.89 -17.89
N ILE A 36 -13.86 -9.84 -17.13
CA ILE A 36 -14.53 -9.58 -15.85
C ILE A 36 -16.05 -9.47 -15.97
N GLY A 37 -16.56 -8.84 -17.02
CA GLY A 37 -18.00 -8.69 -17.25
C GLY A 37 -18.70 -10.05 -17.39
N PHE A 38 -18.16 -10.93 -18.24
CA PHE A 38 -18.70 -12.27 -18.46
C PHE A 38 -18.63 -13.14 -17.20
N ILE A 39 -17.57 -12.99 -16.42
CA ILE A 39 -17.35 -13.83 -15.23
C ILE A 39 -18.23 -13.37 -14.08
N VAL A 40 -18.38 -12.06 -13.86
CA VAL A 40 -19.29 -11.53 -12.85
C VAL A 40 -20.73 -11.88 -13.22
N ALA A 41 -21.15 -11.67 -14.48
CA ALA A 41 -22.48 -12.05 -14.94
C ALA A 41 -22.71 -13.57 -14.82
N GLY A 42 -21.74 -14.39 -15.22
CA GLY A 42 -21.81 -15.84 -15.13
C GLY A 42 -21.96 -16.34 -13.69
N VAL A 43 -21.20 -15.77 -12.73
CA VAL A 43 -21.34 -16.11 -11.31
C VAL A 43 -22.70 -15.71 -10.76
N GLY A 44 -23.21 -14.53 -11.14
CA GLY A 44 -24.53 -14.07 -10.74
C GLY A 44 -25.64 -15.01 -11.23
N ILE A 45 -25.63 -15.31 -12.54
CA ILE A 45 -26.61 -16.20 -13.17
C ILE A 45 -26.52 -17.62 -12.59
N ALA A 46 -25.31 -18.16 -12.42
CA ALA A 46 -25.12 -19.50 -11.85
C ALA A 46 -25.61 -19.58 -10.41
N THR A 47 -25.25 -18.60 -9.56
CA THR A 47 -25.65 -18.58 -8.15
C THR A 47 -27.17 -18.45 -8.02
N PHE A 48 -27.78 -17.55 -8.79
CA PHE A 48 -29.22 -17.36 -8.80
C PHE A 48 -29.95 -18.59 -9.34
N GLY A 49 -29.51 -19.12 -10.48
CA GLY A 49 -30.12 -20.28 -11.13
C GLY A 49 -30.09 -21.53 -10.27
N VAL A 50 -28.98 -21.79 -9.57
CA VAL A 50 -28.86 -22.92 -8.63
C VAL A 50 -29.85 -22.78 -7.49
N LEU A 51 -29.88 -21.62 -6.83
CA LEU A 51 -30.76 -21.40 -5.67
C LEU A 51 -32.24 -21.40 -6.06
N LEU A 52 -32.58 -20.83 -7.22
CA LEU A 52 -33.92 -20.85 -7.75
C LEU A 52 -34.35 -22.28 -8.14
N GLY A 53 -33.46 -23.05 -8.77
CA GLY A 53 -33.70 -24.46 -9.11
C GLY A 53 -33.97 -25.31 -7.87
N ILE A 54 -33.18 -25.14 -6.81
CA ILE A 54 -33.43 -25.75 -5.50
C ILE A 54 -34.78 -25.30 -4.94
N GLY A 55 -35.13 -24.02 -5.12
CA GLY A 55 -36.43 -23.45 -4.77
C GLY A 55 -37.61 -24.19 -5.40
N PHE A 56 -37.51 -24.51 -6.69
CA PHE A 56 -38.53 -25.29 -7.39
C PHE A 56 -38.63 -26.73 -6.89
N VAL A 57 -37.49 -27.39 -6.59
CA VAL A 57 -37.47 -28.77 -6.09
C VAL A 57 -38.08 -28.89 -4.68
N ILE A 58 -37.86 -27.90 -3.81
CA ILE A 58 -38.34 -27.91 -2.42
C ILE A 58 -39.77 -27.32 -2.30
N GLY A 59 -40.35 -26.79 -3.40
CA GLY A 59 -41.69 -26.20 -3.39
C GLY A 59 -41.76 -24.78 -2.80
N HIS A 60 -40.61 -24.13 -2.57
CA HIS A 60 -40.51 -22.74 -2.08
C HIS A 60 -39.75 -21.84 -3.06
N PRO A 61 -40.18 -21.72 -4.34
CA PRO A 61 -39.45 -20.97 -5.36
C PRO A 61 -39.40 -19.46 -5.07
N VAL A 62 -40.43 -18.90 -4.44
CA VAL A 62 -40.47 -17.46 -4.11
C VAL A 62 -39.42 -17.11 -3.04
N TYR A 63 -39.38 -17.88 -1.95
CA TYR A 63 -38.43 -17.63 -0.85
C TYR A 63 -36.98 -17.81 -1.32
N LEU A 64 -36.67 -18.93 -1.98
CA LEU A 64 -35.33 -19.21 -2.48
C LEU A 64 -34.95 -18.34 -3.69
N GLY A 65 -35.93 -17.83 -4.44
CA GLY A 65 -35.70 -16.81 -5.48
C GLY A 65 -35.24 -15.49 -4.88
N ILE A 66 -35.94 -14.96 -3.86
CA ILE A 66 -35.54 -13.70 -3.20
C ILE A 66 -34.18 -13.87 -2.51
N LEU A 67 -34.00 -14.93 -1.73
CA LEU A 67 -32.73 -15.22 -1.07
C LEU A 67 -31.60 -15.43 -2.09
N GLY A 68 -31.89 -16.16 -3.16
CA GLY A 68 -30.95 -16.42 -4.24
C GLY A 68 -30.52 -15.17 -4.98
N PHE A 69 -31.41 -14.21 -5.18
CA PHE A 69 -31.07 -12.93 -5.79
C PHE A 69 -30.08 -12.14 -4.92
N VAL A 70 -30.35 -12.03 -3.62
CA VAL A 70 -29.46 -11.33 -2.68
C VAL A 70 -28.08 -12.00 -2.64
N LEU A 71 -28.05 -13.34 -2.57
CA LEU A 71 -26.80 -14.11 -2.57
C LEU A 71 -26.05 -14.01 -3.90
N ALA A 72 -26.76 -13.96 -5.03
CA ALA A 72 -26.14 -13.74 -6.34
C ALA A 72 -25.49 -12.36 -6.45
N VAL A 73 -26.16 -11.31 -5.99
CA VAL A 73 -25.60 -9.95 -5.93
C VAL A 73 -24.36 -9.90 -5.03
N LEU A 74 -24.42 -10.55 -3.86
CA LEU A 74 -23.28 -10.65 -2.95
C LEU A 74 -22.10 -11.41 -3.60
N ALA A 75 -22.36 -12.54 -4.25
CA ALA A 75 -21.34 -13.31 -4.94
C ALA A 75 -20.69 -12.51 -6.08
N MET A 76 -21.49 -11.78 -6.87
CA MET A 76 -21.00 -10.86 -7.89
C MET A 76 -20.08 -9.79 -7.30
N ALA A 77 -20.49 -9.15 -6.20
CA ALA A 77 -19.71 -8.11 -5.54
C ALA A 77 -18.37 -8.65 -5.00
N ILE A 78 -18.36 -9.84 -4.39
CA ILE A 78 -17.14 -10.49 -3.87
C ILE A 78 -16.18 -10.80 -5.02
N ILE A 79 -16.65 -11.44 -6.09
CA ILE A 79 -15.79 -11.82 -7.22
C ILE A 79 -15.27 -10.58 -7.96
N PHE A 80 -16.12 -9.57 -8.16
CA PHE A 80 -15.73 -8.29 -8.74
C PHE A 80 -14.64 -7.62 -7.89
N GLY A 81 -14.86 -7.49 -6.58
CA GLY A 81 -13.91 -6.89 -5.65
C GLY A 81 -12.55 -7.59 -5.66
N ARG A 82 -12.53 -8.93 -5.60
CA ARG A 82 -11.27 -9.71 -5.64
C ARG A 82 -10.52 -9.57 -6.95
N ARG A 83 -11.21 -9.44 -8.09
CA ARG A 83 -10.57 -9.21 -9.40
C ARG A 83 -10.09 -7.77 -9.56
N ALA A 84 -10.89 -6.80 -9.13
CA ALA A 84 -10.52 -5.39 -9.13
C ALA A 84 -9.25 -5.15 -8.28
N GLU A 85 -9.18 -5.76 -7.10
CA GLU A 85 -8.00 -5.72 -6.24
C GLU A 85 -6.75 -6.29 -6.96
N ARG A 86 -6.87 -7.47 -7.59
CA ARG A 86 -5.77 -8.07 -8.36
C ARG A 86 -5.31 -7.19 -9.52
N ALA A 87 -6.24 -6.61 -10.27
CA ALA A 87 -5.95 -5.71 -11.38
C ALA A 87 -5.26 -4.43 -10.89
N ALA A 88 -5.73 -3.85 -9.77
CA ALA A 88 -5.13 -2.66 -9.18
C ALA A 88 -3.69 -2.93 -8.72
N PHE A 89 -3.44 -4.04 -8.03
CA PHE A 89 -2.08 -4.41 -7.64
C PHE A 89 -1.18 -4.73 -8.83
N GLY A 90 -1.68 -5.41 -9.86
CA GLY A 90 -0.90 -5.68 -11.07
C GLY A 90 -0.49 -4.41 -11.82
N GLN A 91 -1.30 -3.35 -11.78
CA GLN A 91 -0.95 -2.05 -12.36
C GLN A 91 0.05 -1.24 -11.51
N MET A 92 0.09 -1.50 -10.20
CA MET A 92 1.01 -0.84 -9.26
C MET A 92 2.37 -1.55 -9.17
N GLU A 93 2.41 -2.86 -9.41
CA GLU A 93 3.66 -3.63 -9.39
C GLU A 93 4.66 -3.08 -10.43
N GLY A 94 5.84 -2.67 -9.95
CA GLY A 94 6.92 -2.10 -10.79
C GLY A 94 6.92 -0.58 -10.89
N GLN A 95 5.92 0.12 -10.35
CA GLN A 95 5.94 1.57 -10.21
C GLN A 95 6.66 1.98 -8.91
N PRO A 96 7.56 2.98 -8.95
CA PRO A 96 8.10 3.58 -7.73
C PRO A 96 6.98 4.17 -6.86
N GLY A 97 7.04 3.94 -5.56
CA GLY A 97 6.07 4.35 -4.54
C GLY A 97 4.93 3.36 -4.31
N ALA A 98 4.88 2.24 -5.03
CA ALA A 98 3.81 1.26 -4.90
C ALA A 98 3.77 0.61 -3.51
N ALA A 99 4.94 0.30 -2.94
CA ALA A 99 5.03 -0.25 -1.60
C ALA A 99 4.50 0.74 -0.55
N ALA A 100 4.85 2.03 -0.63
CA ALA A 100 4.30 3.06 0.27
C ALA A 100 2.78 3.09 0.28
N ALA A 101 2.15 3.06 -0.90
CA ALA A 101 0.69 3.09 -1.02
C ALA A 101 0.00 1.89 -0.34
N VAL A 102 0.68 0.75 -0.24
CA VAL A 102 0.20 -0.42 0.51
C VAL A 102 0.44 -0.25 2.01
N LEU A 103 1.62 0.26 2.40
CA LEU A 103 2.00 0.46 3.79
C LEU A 103 1.08 1.46 4.50
N ASP A 104 0.66 2.52 3.80
CA ASP A 104 -0.28 3.51 4.33
C ASP A 104 -1.67 2.92 4.62
N ARG A 105 -2.01 1.78 3.97
CA ARG A 105 -3.29 1.09 4.12
C ARG A 105 -3.26 -0.09 5.10
N ILE A 106 -2.14 -0.36 5.77
CA ILE A 106 -2.03 -1.51 6.68
C ILE A 106 -3.00 -1.41 7.86
N GLY A 107 -3.22 -0.20 8.37
CA GLY A 107 -4.20 0.08 9.42
C GLY A 107 -3.57 0.62 10.71
N ARG A 108 -4.37 0.65 11.79
CA ARG A 108 -3.99 1.22 13.08
C ARG A 108 -2.80 0.51 13.73
N GLY A 109 -1.95 1.29 14.39
CA GLY A 109 -0.77 0.80 15.14
C GLY A 109 0.50 0.65 14.29
N TRP A 110 0.45 1.07 13.02
CA TRP A 110 1.61 1.22 12.16
C TRP A 110 1.81 2.69 11.81
N THR A 111 3.06 3.13 11.77
CA THR A 111 3.47 4.46 11.31
C THR A 111 4.44 4.27 10.16
N THR A 112 4.06 4.72 8.97
CA THR A 112 4.87 4.59 7.76
C THR A 112 5.52 5.94 7.45
N THR A 113 6.83 5.91 7.19
CA THR A 113 7.60 7.00 6.60
C THR A 113 8.03 6.54 5.21
N PRO A 114 7.44 7.10 4.13
CA PRO A 114 7.81 6.72 2.79
C PRO A 114 9.21 7.27 2.43
N ALA A 115 9.92 6.58 1.54
CA ALA A 115 11.16 7.04 0.90
C ALA A 115 12.24 7.53 1.89
N VAL A 116 12.53 6.75 2.93
CA VAL A 116 13.63 7.05 3.87
C VAL A 116 15.00 6.95 3.21
N ALA A 117 15.10 6.17 2.14
CA ALA A 117 16.27 6.14 1.26
C ALA A 117 15.81 5.89 -0.18
N MET A 118 16.45 6.56 -1.13
CA MET A 118 16.16 6.41 -2.57
C MET A 118 17.44 6.61 -3.36
N ASN A 119 17.59 5.89 -4.48
CA ASN A 119 18.70 6.09 -5.41
C ASN A 119 18.24 6.73 -6.73
N ARG A 120 19.21 7.07 -7.60
CA ARG A 120 18.94 7.67 -8.93
C ARG A 120 18.15 6.74 -9.86
N SER A 121 18.17 5.43 -9.60
CA SER A 121 17.45 4.42 -10.37
C SER A 121 16.03 4.16 -9.86
N GLN A 122 15.50 5.04 -9.00
CA GLN A 122 14.16 4.93 -8.41
C GLN A 122 13.95 3.65 -7.59
N ASP A 123 15.02 3.04 -7.07
CA ASP A 123 14.88 2.04 -6.00
C ASP A 123 14.69 2.78 -4.68
N VAL A 124 13.67 2.38 -3.91
CA VAL A 124 13.21 3.11 -2.73
C VAL A 124 13.11 2.17 -1.54
N VAL A 125 13.45 2.68 -0.35
CA VAL A 125 13.19 2.04 0.93
C VAL A 125 12.20 2.89 1.70
N HIS A 126 11.14 2.25 2.16
CA HIS A 126 10.16 2.81 3.09
C HIS A 126 10.39 2.21 4.47
N ARG A 127 10.04 2.96 5.50
CA ARG A 127 10.13 2.50 6.88
C ARG A 127 8.73 2.44 7.47
N SER A 128 8.38 1.32 8.06
CA SER A 128 7.16 1.19 8.85
C SER A 128 7.49 0.74 10.27
N VAL A 129 6.97 1.44 11.25
CA VAL A 129 7.17 1.17 12.67
C VAL A 129 5.85 0.71 13.28
N GLY A 130 5.88 -0.37 14.04
CA GLY A 130 4.71 -0.89 14.73
C GLY A 130 5.10 -1.86 15.84
N LYS A 131 4.13 -2.63 16.35
CA LYS A 131 4.38 -3.61 17.44
C LYS A 131 5.39 -4.70 17.07
N ALA A 132 5.69 -4.89 15.78
CA ALA A 132 6.70 -5.82 15.31
C ALA A 132 8.13 -5.25 15.30
N GLY A 133 8.31 -3.98 15.69
CA GLY A 133 9.56 -3.25 15.57
C GLY A 133 9.60 -2.38 14.31
N ILE A 134 10.80 -2.19 13.77
CA ILE A 134 11.04 -1.42 12.55
C ILE A 134 11.09 -2.39 11.37
N VAL A 135 10.25 -2.17 10.37
CA VAL A 135 10.23 -2.94 9.12
C VAL A 135 10.63 -2.03 7.97
N LEU A 136 11.76 -2.33 7.33
CA LEU A 136 12.23 -1.66 6.14
C LEU A 136 11.66 -2.39 4.91
N VAL A 137 10.87 -1.70 4.12
CA VAL A 137 10.25 -2.27 2.92
C VAL A 137 10.89 -1.63 1.70
N ALA A 138 11.60 -2.44 0.94
CA ALA A 138 12.34 -2.02 -0.24
C ALA A 138 11.60 -2.40 -1.52
N GLU A 139 11.60 -1.49 -2.50
CA GLU A 139 11.08 -1.70 -3.84
C GLU A 139 12.13 -1.30 -4.88
N GLY A 140 12.18 -2.04 -5.99
CA GLY A 140 13.14 -1.84 -7.06
C GLY A 140 13.95 -3.10 -7.38
N ASN A 141 15.14 -2.91 -7.98
CA ASN A 141 15.99 -4.04 -8.35
C ASN A 141 16.63 -4.69 -7.12
N PRO A 142 16.46 -6.01 -6.90
CA PRO A 142 16.96 -6.70 -5.70
C PRO A 142 18.46 -6.55 -5.44
N ASN A 143 19.28 -6.49 -6.50
CA ASN A 143 20.74 -6.41 -6.36
C ASN A 143 21.18 -5.04 -5.86
N ARG A 144 20.50 -3.96 -6.30
CA ARG A 144 20.81 -2.59 -5.89
C ARG A 144 20.16 -2.25 -4.54
N VAL A 145 18.95 -2.74 -4.30
CA VAL A 145 18.20 -2.40 -3.08
C VAL A 145 18.77 -3.07 -1.83
N LYS A 146 19.47 -4.20 -1.94
CA LYS A 146 20.18 -4.84 -0.82
C LYS A 146 21.20 -3.90 -0.17
N GLY A 147 21.97 -3.16 -0.97
CA GLY A 147 22.93 -2.17 -0.45
C GLY A 147 22.24 -1.02 0.28
N LEU A 148 21.12 -0.54 -0.29
CA LEU A 148 20.31 0.52 0.30
C LEU A 148 19.67 0.08 1.64
N LEU A 149 19.15 -1.14 1.69
CA LEU A 149 18.63 -1.77 2.90
C LEU A 149 19.71 -1.97 3.96
N ALA A 150 20.90 -2.45 3.60
CA ALA A 150 21.98 -2.67 4.54
C ALA A 150 22.44 -1.34 5.19
N ALA A 151 22.54 -0.27 4.40
CA ALA A 151 22.86 1.05 4.91
C ALA A 151 21.80 1.56 5.89
N GLU A 152 20.52 1.44 5.53
CA GLU A 152 19.41 1.91 6.37
C GLU A 152 19.27 1.04 7.63
N LYS A 153 19.45 -0.27 7.53
CA LYS A 153 19.44 -1.20 8.68
C LYS A 153 20.55 -0.87 9.68
N LYS A 154 21.76 -0.59 9.20
CA LYS A 154 22.89 -0.14 10.04
C LYS A 154 22.61 1.22 10.70
N LYS A 155 21.96 2.13 9.98
CA LYS A 155 21.52 3.43 10.51
C LYS A 155 20.48 3.25 11.61
N MET A 156 19.44 2.44 11.38
CA MET A 156 18.40 2.15 12.38
C MET A 156 18.97 1.46 13.61
N ALA A 157 19.87 0.48 13.45
CA ALA A 157 20.51 -0.22 14.57
C ALA A 157 21.37 0.71 15.46
N ARG A 158 21.87 1.83 14.93
CA ARG A 158 22.59 2.85 15.72
C ARG A 158 21.65 3.79 16.46
N ILE A 159 20.48 4.07 15.89
CA ILE A 159 19.49 5.02 16.43
C ILE A 159 18.60 4.34 17.49
N VAL A 160 18.21 3.08 17.23
CA VAL A 160 17.28 2.33 18.07
C VAL A 160 17.85 0.93 18.33
N VAL A 161 18.71 0.82 19.35
CA VAL A 161 19.47 -0.40 19.67
C VAL A 161 18.56 -1.49 20.24
N ASP A 162 17.50 -1.09 20.94
CA ASP A 162 16.55 -1.92 21.68
C ASP A 162 15.40 -2.47 20.81
N VAL A 163 15.34 -2.11 19.52
CA VAL A 163 14.21 -2.45 18.64
C VAL A 163 14.66 -3.34 17.47
N PRO A 164 13.97 -4.48 17.22
CA PRO A 164 14.32 -5.33 16.09
C PRO A 164 14.05 -4.62 14.76
N VAL A 165 15.04 -4.72 13.86
CA VAL A 165 14.97 -4.19 12.50
C VAL A 165 14.89 -5.35 11.50
N GLN A 166 13.76 -5.45 10.80
CA GLN A 166 13.50 -6.45 9.77
C GLN A 166 13.40 -5.78 8.40
N ASP A 167 13.68 -6.52 7.35
CA ASP A 167 13.65 -6.05 5.98
C ASP A 167 12.79 -6.95 5.08
N ILE A 168 12.08 -6.34 4.14
CA ILE A 168 11.23 -6.99 3.15
C ILE A 168 11.55 -6.38 1.79
N ILE A 169 11.92 -7.23 0.83
CA ILE A 169 12.08 -6.81 -0.57
C ILE A 169 10.78 -7.12 -1.31
N VAL A 170 10.17 -6.10 -1.91
CA VAL A 170 8.96 -6.21 -2.70
C VAL A 170 9.31 -6.64 -4.12
N GLY A 171 8.63 -7.66 -4.61
CA GLY A 171 8.74 -8.13 -5.99
C GLY A 171 8.28 -9.58 -6.15
N ASN A 172 8.49 -10.12 -7.36
CA ASN A 172 7.97 -11.43 -7.75
C ASN A 172 9.06 -12.53 -7.86
N GLY A 173 10.32 -12.19 -7.54
CA GLY A 173 11.43 -13.15 -7.57
C GLY A 173 11.58 -13.97 -6.27
N GLU A 174 12.58 -14.85 -6.25
CA GLU A 174 12.92 -15.65 -5.07
C GLU A 174 13.33 -14.76 -3.89
N GLY A 175 12.84 -15.10 -2.68
CA GLY A 175 13.07 -14.31 -1.47
C GLY A 175 12.35 -12.95 -1.42
N GLN A 176 11.55 -12.61 -2.44
CA GLN A 176 10.77 -11.37 -2.50
C GLN A 176 9.32 -11.62 -2.09
N VAL A 177 8.66 -10.55 -1.63
CA VAL A 177 7.25 -10.57 -1.26
C VAL A 177 6.45 -9.83 -2.34
N PRO A 178 5.50 -10.50 -3.02
CA PRO A 178 4.63 -9.83 -3.98
C PRO A 178 3.86 -8.69 -3.31
N LEU A 179 3.65 -7.58 -4.03
CA LEU A 179 3.05 -6.36 -3.49
C LEU A 179 1.71 -6.64 -2.77
N LYS A 180 0.85 -7.45 -3.38
CA LYS A 180 -0.44 -7.91 -2.81
C LYS A 180 -0.33 -8.65 -1.47
N LYS A 181 0.84 -9.23 -1.15
CA LYS A 181 1.09 -10.00 0.08
C LYS A 181 1.84 -9.22 1.15
N VAL A 182 2.37 -8.02 0.85
CA VAL A 182 3.16 -7.21 1.79
C VAL A 182 2.38 -6.93 3.08
N ARG A 183 1.14 -6.44 2.94
CA ARG A 183 0.25 -6.20 4.10
C ARG A 183 0.06 -7.44 4.96
N THR A 184 -0.24 -8.58 4.35
CA THR A 184 -0.44 -9.85 5.08
C THR A 184 0.85 -10.30 5.77
N LYS A 185 2.01 -10.17 5.11
CA LYS A 185 3.31 -10.52 5.69
C LYS A 185 3.61 -9.65 6.91
N MET A 186 3.37 -8.34 6.82
CA MET A 186 3.59 -7.41 7.93
C MET A 186 2.68 -7.67 9.12
N LEU A 187 1.40 -7.97 8.88
CA LEU A 187 0.45 -8.29 9.96
C LEU A 187 0.76 -9.63 10.66
N LYS A 188 1.50 -10.53 10.02
CA LYS A 188 1.94 -11.82 10.57
C LYS A 188 3.24 -11.74 11.37
N LEU A 189 3.92 -10.59 11.37
CA LEU A 189 5.15 -10.44 12.14
C LEU A 189 4.88 -10.53 13.65
N PRO A 190 5.79 -11.13 14.43
CA PRO A 190 5.62 -11.26 15.87
C PRO A 190 5.56 -9.89 16.53
N ARG A 191 4.66 -9.73 17.51
CA ARG A 191 4.51 -8.48 18.27
C ARG A 191 5.50 -8.51 19.43
N VAL A 192 6.60 -7.79 19.25
CA VAL A 192 7.74 -7.72 20.19
C VAL A 192 7.75 -6.43 21.02
N LEU A 193 7.10 -5.36 20.53
CA LEU A 193 7.00 -4.09 21.21
C LEU A 193 5.62 -3.84 21.80
N THR A 194 5.60 -3.17 22.96
CA THR A 194 4.39 -2.60 23.56
C THR A 194 4.00 -1.29 22.87
N GLY A 195 2.75 -0.84 23.05
CA GLY A 195 2.27 0.43 22.48
C GLY A 195 3.16 1.64 22.83
N PRO A 196 3.51 1.86 24.11
CA PRO A 196 4.40 2.95 24.50
C PRO A 196 5.79 2.86 23.87
N GLN A 197 6.38 1.65 23.77
CA GLN A 197 7.66 1.46 23.09
C GLN A 197 7.62 1.83 21.60
N VAL A 198 6.48 1.60 20.93
CA VAL A 198 6.30 2.04 19.53
C VAL A 198 6.31 3.55 19.44
N THR A 199 5.62 4.25 20.35
CA THR A 199 5.60 5.72 20.39
C THR A 199 6.99 6.28 20.64
N THR A 200 7.71 5.79 21.65
CA THR A 200 9.08 6.26 21.95
C THR A 200 10.04 5.98 20.79
N THR A 201 9.88 4.85 20.11
CA THR A 201 10.65 4.51 18.90
C THR A 201 10.39 5.52 17.78
N ASN A 202 9.11 5.83 17.52
CA ASN A 202 8.74 6.83 16.53
C ASN A 202 9.29 8.22 16.87
N ASP A 203 9.25 8.62 18.14
CA ASP A 203 9.75 9.92 18.59
C ASP A 203 11.27 10.01 18.44
N ARG A 204 12.02 8.97 18.84
CA ARG A 204 13.48 8.87 18.62
C ARG A 204 13.82 8.97 17.13
N LEU A 205 13.10 8.24 16.28
CA LEU A 205 13.31 8.24 14.83
C LEU A 205 12.99 9.58 14.17
N ARG A 206 11.99 10.32 14.68
CA ARG A 206 11.67 11.68 14.24
C ARG A 206 12.75 12.67 14.67
N ALA A 207 13.08 12.68 15.96
CA ALA A 207 14.10 13.57 16.51
C ALA A 207 15.46 13.40 15.80
N MET A 208 15.88 12.17 15.53
CA MET A 208 17.14 11.90 14.82
C MET A 208 17.02 12.11 13.30
N GLY A 209 15.83 11.96 12.72
CA GLY A 209 15.57 12.33 11.33
C GLY A 209 15.78 13.82 11.08
N ASP A 210 15.30 14.66 11.99
CA ASP A 210 15.49 16.12 11.95
C ASP A 210 16.95 16.50 12.25
N LEU A 211 17.60 15.83 13.20
CA LEU A 211 19.00 16.11 13.56
C LEU A 211 19.99 15.70 12.45
N MET A 212 19.70 14.65 11.69
CA MET A 212 20.56 14.20 10.58
C MET A 212 20.31 14.95 9.28
N SER A 213 19.10 15.45 9.03
CA SER A 213 18.79 16.26 7.85
C SER A 213 19.29 17.71 7.97
N ASN A 214 19.34 18.24 9.19
CA ASN A 214 19.79 19.60 9.49
C ASN A 214 21.24 19.68 10.02
N MET A 215 22.01 18.60 9.97
CA MET A 215 23.41 18.66 10.40
C MET A 215 24.19 19.58 9.45
N PRO A 216 24.68 20.75 9.89
CA PRO A 216 25.60 21.52 9.08
C PRO A 216 26.84 20.64 9.00
N LEU A 217 27.11 20.07 7.83
CA LEU A 217 28.41 19.47 7.52
C LEU A 217 29.44 20.46 8.06
N PRO A 218 30.29 20.06 9.04
CA PRO A 218 31.36 20.94 9.50
C PRO A 218 32.18 21.23 8.26
N LYS A 219 32.06 22.45 7.73
CA LYS A 219 32.97 22.93 6.72
C LYS A 219 34.29 22.99 7.45
N GLY A 220 35.07 21.91 7.35
CA GLY A 220 36.46 21.89 7.77
C GLY A 220 37.11 23.14 7.18
N PRO A 221 38.06 23.75 7.91
CA PRO A 221 38.64 25.01 7.49
C PRO A 221 39.07 24.90 6.03
N MET A 222 38.44 25.70 5.17
CA MET A 222 38.78 25.72 3.74
C MET A 222 40.28 25.96 3.66
N PRO A 223 41.05 25.14 2.90
CA PRO A 223 42.48 25.36 2.75
C PRO A 223 42.73 26.79 2.25
N LYS A 224 43.28 27.65 3.12
CA LYS A 224 43.86 28.91 2.71
C LYS A 224 45.05 28.58 1.83
N GLY A 225 44.94 28.75 0.52
CA GLY A 225 46.11 28.61 -0.34
C GLY A 225 45.90 28.54 -1.83
N MET A 226 44.68 28.36 -2.34
CA MET A 226 44.49 28.27 -3.80
C MET A 226 44.42 29.68 -4.41
N ARG A 227 45.60 30.27 -4.61
CA ARG A 227 45.83 31.47 -5.42
C ARG A 227 45.26 31.20 -6.81
N MET A 228 44.18 31.89 -7.16
CA MET A 228 43.66 31.90 -8.54
C MET A 228 44.77 32.41 -9.48
N PRO A 229 45.11 31.68 -10.56
CA PRO A 229 46.03 32.18 -11.57
C PRO A 229 45.45 33.45 -12.17
N ARG A 230 46.24 34.53 -12.15
CA ARG A 230 45.90 35.78 -12.85
C ARG A 230 45.88 35.48 -14.36
N GLY A 231 44.69 35.47 -14.94
CA GLY A 231 44.50 35.54 -16.39
C GLY A 231 45.07 36.86 -16.91
N GLY A 232 45.94 36.75 -17.92
CA GLY A 232 46.64 37.86 -18.54
C GLY A 232 45.72 38.89 -19.19
N LYS A 233 46.21 40.12 -19.26
CA LYS A 233 45.52 41.28 -19.83
C LYS A 233 45.12 41.03 -21.29
N MET A 234 43.85 41.29 -21.56
CA MET A 234 43.30 41.58 -22.89
C MET A 234 44.12 42.70 -23.55
N ARG A 235 44.56 42.50 -24.80
CA ARG A 235 44.91 43.57 -25.73
C ARG A 235 43.92 43.51 -26.88
#